data_AF-A0A956PI76-F1
#
_entry.id   AF-A0A956PI76-F1
#
_cell.length_a   1.000
_cell.length_b   1.000
_cell.length_c   1.000
_cell.angle_alpha   90.00
_cell.angle_beta   90.00
_cell.angle_gamma   90.00
#
_symmetry.space_group_name_H-M   'P 1'
#
loop_
_entity.id
_entity.type
_entity.pdbx_description
1 polymer ?
#
loop_
_entity_poly.entity_id
_entity_poly.type
_entity_poly.pdbx_seq_one_letter_code
_entity_poly.pdbx_strand_id
1 'polypeptide(L)'
;MDEWEKKQADFLRFLQEHKADQAPYRVDLEKRKIYWVDQYELSLVVADCRVLLSYALSNNSIMMGWANRSLAEGCAVKKVPDLDDLYVDCDPDEVWALSTYVASRAGAEAIYRTPSPQSWVMLGLWNLRPGGPEQFTSGSPKHHVLQVIGNLLHHPNFNERQVLLDNYAESFLQMASHPYKQSRFNIVLKDTARRFRNLLALGDEEEQNEGLREVETTWNQIE
;
A
#
# COMPACT_ATOMS: atom_id res chain seq x y z
N MET A 1 -11.01 -21.99 -18.64
CA MET A 1 -10.26 -20.79 -18.27
C MET A 1 -11.26 -19.87 -17.61
N ASP A 2 -11.07 -19.64 -16.32
CA ASP A 2 -11.87 -18.70 -15.53
C ASP A 2 -11.77 -17.28 -16.14
N GLU A 3 -12.79 -16.45 -15.97
CA GLU A 3 -12.81 -15.07 -16.48
C GLU A 3 -11.57 -14.30 -15.97
N TRP A 4 -11.20 -14.53 -14.71
CA TRP A 4 -10.04 -13.89 -14.10
C TRP A 4 -8.71 -14.39 -14.64
N GLU A 5 -8.58 -15.68 -14.94
CA GLU A 5 -7.38 -16.21 -15.61
C GLU A 5 -7.18 -15.54 -16.97
N LYS A 6 -8.28 -15.35 -17.73
CA LYS A 6 -8.21 -14.67 -19.02
C LYS A 6 -7.82 -13.19 -18.86
N LYS A 7 -8.47 -12.47 -17.95
CA LYS A 7 -8.11 -11.06 -17.66
C LYS A 7 -6.65 -10.91 -17.29
N GLN A 8 -6.12 -11.83 -16.47
CA GLN A 8 -4.72 -11.77 -16.08
C GLN A 8 -3.76 -12.16 -17.20
N ALA A 9 -4.11 -13.13 -18.03
CA ALA A 9 -3.32 -13.45 -19.21
C ALA A 9 -3.27 -12.28 -20.20
N ASP A 10 -4.39 -11.57 -20.40
CA ASP A 10 -4.47 -10.40 -21.27
C ASP A 10 -3.67 -9.21 -20.69
N PHE A 11 -3.74 -8.99 -19.37
CA PHE A 11 -2.89 -8.01 -18.67
C PHE A 11 -1.39 -8.30 -18.83
N LEU A 12 -0.95 -9.53 -18.59
CA LEU A 12 0.47 -9.90 -18.72
C LEU A 12 0.97 -9.74 -20.16
N ARG A 13 0.13 -10.08 -21.14
CA ARG A 13 0.45 -9.88 -22.56
C ARG A 13 0.60 -8.41 -22.91
N PHE A 14 -0.31 -7.56 -22.42
CA PHE A 14 -0.21 -6.12 -22.60
C PHE A 14 1.10 -5.55 -22.02
N LEU A 15 1.50 -6.01 -20.83
CA LEU A 15 2.79 -5.63 -20.25
C LEU A 15 3.97 -6.07 -21.14
N GLN A 16 3.95 -7.30 -21.66
CA GLN A 16 4.99 -7.81 -22.55
C GLN A 16 5.09 -7.01 -23.86
N GLU A 17 3.96 -6.69 -24.49
CA GLU A 17 3.89 -5.89 -25.72
C GLU A 17 4.52 -4.50 -25.55
N HIS A 18 4.57 -3.98 -24.32
CA HIS A 18 5.17 -2.70 -23.97
C HIS A 18 6.47 -2.82 -23.17
N LYS A 19 7.08 -4.01 -23.12
CA LYS A 19 8.35 -4.29 -22.43
C LYS A 19 8.33 -3.94 -20.93
N ALA A 20 7.15 -4.05 -20.31
CA ALA A 20 6.88 -3.67 -18.93
C ALA A 20 6.74 -4.87 -17.98
N ASP A 21 6.74 -6.11 -18.49
CA ASP A 21 6.48 -7.32 -17.70
C ASP A 21 7.56 -7.64 -16.65
N GLN A 22 8.80 -7.24 -16.92
CA GLN A 22 9.92 -7.31 -15.97
C GLN A 22 10.38 -5.92 -15.48
N ALA A 23 9.68 -4.86 -15.89
CA ALA A 23 10.05 -3.51 -15.53
C ALA A 23 9.75 -3.25 -14.04
N PRO A 24 10.61 -2.50 -13.33
CA PRO A 24 10.27 -2.02 -11.99
C PRO A 24 8.99 -1.18 -12.06
N TYR A 25 8.19 -1.24 -11.00
CA TYR A 25 6.98 -0.44 -10.89
C TYR A 25 7.08 0.62 -9.78
N ARG A 26 6.22 1.63 -9.87
CA ARG A 26 6.02 2.71 -8.90
C ARG A 26 4.53 2.86 -8.65
N VAL A 27 4.12 2.92 -7.39
CA VAL A 27 2.73 3.17 -7.02
C VAL A 27 2.64 4.56 -6.39
N ASP A 28 1.70 5.35 -6.88
CA ASP A 28 1.31 6.64 -6.33
C ASP A 28 -0.16 6.53 -5.93
N LEU A 29 -0.43 6.16 -4.67
CA LEU A 29 -1.80 5.96 -4.18
C LEU A 29 -2.57 7.28 -4.11
N GLU A 30 -1.91 8.41 -3.86
CA GLU A 30 -2.55 9.73 -3.85
C GLU A 30 -3.10 10.08 -5.24
N LYS A 31 -2.32 9.81 -6.29
CA LYS A 31 -2.80 9.91 -7.68
C LYS A 31 -3.63 8.71 -8.13
N ARG A 32 -3.69 7.65 -7.33
CA ARG A 32 -4.35 6.37 -7.61
C ARG A 32 -3.83 5.74 -8.89
N LYS A 33 -2.50 5.64 -9.01
CA LYS A 33 -1.84 5.15 -10.22
C LYS A 33 -0.67 4.22 -9.91
N ILE A 34 -0.45 3.29 -10.82
CA ILE A 34 0.74 2.46 -10.89
C ILE A 34 1.41 2.70 -12.25
N TYR A 35 2.73 2.81 -12.21
CA TYR A 35 3.60 3.05 -13.36
C TYR A 35 4.60 1.92 -13.44
N TRP A 36 4.73 1.26 -14.57
CA TRP A 36 5.91 0.44 -14.89
C TRP A 36 6.90 1.35 -15.59
N VAL A 37 8.13 1.39 -15.12
CA VAL A 37 9.12 2.39 -15.56
C VAL A 37 10.38 1.72 -16.11
N ASP A 38 11.02 2.36 -17.07
CA ASP A 38 12.32 1.93 -17.57
C ASP A 38 13.49 2.36 -16.66
N GLN A 39 14.71 2.06 -17.09
CA GLN A 39 15.95 2.43 -16.39
C GLN A 39 16.17 3.95 -16.23
N TYR A 40 15.45 4.78 -17.00
CA TYR A 40 15.47 6.24 -16.93
C TYR A 40 14.28 6.81 -16.13
N GLU A 41 13.52 5.94 -15.45
CA GLU A 41 12.27 6.26 -14.75
C GLU A 41 11.16 6.77 -15.69
N LEU A 42 11.23 6.43 -16.98
CA LEU A 42 10.16 6.75 -17.93
C LEU A 42 9.07 5.68 -17.88
N SER A 43 7.83 6.10 -17.73
CA SER A 43 6.64 5.24 -17.79
C SER A 43 6.59 4.48 -19.12
N LEU A 44 6.59 3.15 -19.03
CA LEU A 44 6.33 2.21 -20.12
C LEU A 44 4.86 1.82 -20.20
N VAL A 45 4.21 1.65 -19.04
CA VAL A 45 2.79 1.37 -18.88
C VAL A 45 2.28 2.12 -17.66
N VAL A 46 1.04 2.59 -17.74
CA VAL A 46 0.34 3.22 -16.61
C VAL A 46 -1.03 2.58 -16.45
N ALA A 47 -1.47 2.41 -15.21
CA ALA A 47 -2.85 2.07 -14.89
C ALA A 47 -3.33 2.92 -13.72
N ASP A 48 -4.63 3.17 -13.69
CA ASP A 48 -5.27 3.68 -12.49
C ASP A 48 -5.41 2.49 -11.51
N CYS A 49 -5.17 2.72 -10.22
CA CYS A 49 -5.14 1.66 -9.22
C CYS A 49 -5.85 2.05 -7.93
N ARG A 50 -6.41 1.05 -7.26
CA ARG A 50 -6.95 1.16 -5.89
C ARG A 50 -6.64 -0.11 -5.11
N VAL A 51 -6.45 0.04 -3.81
CA VAL A 51 -6.21 -1.08 -2.90
C VAL A 51 -7.48 -1.90 -2.74
N LEU A 52 -7.37 -3.22 -2.99
CA LEU A 52 -8.40 -4.21 -2.72
C LEU A 52 -8.30 -4.69 -1.27
N LEU A 53 -7.11 -5.16 -0.91
CA LEU A 53 -6.78 -5.72 0.39
C LEU A 53 -5.25 -5.75 0.58
N SER A 54 -4.83 -5.92 1.83
CA SER A 54 -3.46 -6.24 2.20
C SER A 54 -3.41 -7.55 2.99
N TYR A 55 -2.44 -8.40 2.69
CA TYR A 55 -2.19 -9.66 3.37
C TYR A 55 -0.86 -9.60 4.12
N ALA A 56 -0.88 -9.82 5.43
CA ALA A 56 0.31 -9.81 6.28
C ALA A 56 0.88 -11.23 6.40
N LEU A 57 2.15 -11.40 6.04
CA LEU A 57 2.84 -12.70 6.07
C LEU A 57 3.24 -13.14 7.48
N SER A 58 3.28 -12.22 8.45
CA SER A 58 3.68 -12.51 9.83
C SER A 58 2.64 -13.30 10.61
N ASN A 59 1.36 -13.09 10.31
CA ASN A 59 0.23 -13.66 11.04
C ASN A 59 -0.91 -14.13 10.13
N ASN A 60 -0.65 -14.24 8.82
CA ASN A 60 -1.60 -14.74 7.83
C ASN A 60 -2.96 -14.01 7.86
N SER A 61 -2.96 -12.69 8.10
CA SER A 61 -4.21 -11.92 8.15
C SER A 61 -4.43 -11.09 6.89
N ILE A 62 -5.70 -10.93 6.52
CA ILE A 62 -6.13 -10.07 5.43
C ILE A 62 -6.89 -8.89 6.02
N MET A 63 -6.43 -7.67 5.74
CA MET A 63 -7.18 -6.44 5.99
C MET A 63 -7.71 -5.89 4.66
N MET A 64 -9.02 -5.62 4.61
CA MET A 64 -9.64 -5.05 3.41
C MET A 64 -9.22 -3.60 3.21
N GLY A 65 -9.08 -3.18 1.95
CA GLY A 65 -8.61 -1.82 1.64
C GLY A 65 -9.48 -0.73 2.26
N TRP A 66 -10.81 -0.91 2.27
CA TRP A 66 -11.73 0.06 2.89
C TRP A 66 -11.66 0.11 4.42
N ALA A 67 -11.14 -0.93 5.05
CA ALA A 67 -10.94 -0.99 6.50
C ALA A 67 -9.63 -0.30 6.91
N ASN A 68 -8.68 -0.15 5.98
CA ASN A 68 -7.41 0.52 6.22
C ASN A 68 -7.61 2.04 6.28
N ARG A 69 -7.75 2.57 7.50
CA ARG A 69 -7.99 4.00 7.76
C ARG A 69 -6.84 4.92 7.33
N SER A 70 -5.64 4.41 7.12
CA SER A 70 -4.48 5.22 6.71
C SER A 70 -4.28 5.33 5.22
N LEU A 71 -5.13 4.68 4.44
CA LEU A 71 -5.28 5.03 3.05
C LEU A 71 -6.02 6.37 2.95
N ALA A 72 -5.52 7.28 2.12
CA ALA A 72 -6.24 8.50 1.80
C ALA A 72 -7.57 8.18 1.11
N GLU A 73 -8.52 9.11 1.19
CA GLU A 73 -9.86 8.91 0.61
C GLU A 73 -9.77 8.52 -0.87
N GLY A 74 -10.50 7.46 -1.25
CA GLY A 74 -10.53 6.96 -2.61
C GLY A 74 -9.32 6.13 -3.07
N CYS A 75 -8.32 5.93 -2.21
CA CYS A 75 -7.19 5.02 -2.48
C CYS A 75 -7.61 3.54 -2.41
N ALA A 76 -8.63 3.22 -1.63
CA ALA A 76 -9.23 1.88 -1.57
C ALA A 76 -10.47 1.79 -2.47
N VAL A 77 -10.84 0.56 -2.84
CA VAL A 77 -12.18 0.32 -3.39
C VAL A 77 -13.26 0.55 -2.34
N LYS A 78 -14.50 0.78 -2.79
CA LYS A 78 -15.65 0.91 -1.89
C LYS A 78 -15.90 -0.43 -1.18
N LYS A 79 -16.44 -0.36 0.04
CA LYS A 79 -16.85 -1.54 0.80
C LYS A 79 -17.84 -2.37 -0.03
N VAL A 80 -17.50 -3.65 -0.18
CA VAL A 80 -18.39 -4.65 -0.79
C VAL A 80 -19.34 -5.15 0.31
N PRO A 81 -20.66 -5.18 0.06
CA PRO A 81 -21.60 -5.73 1.01
C PRO A 81 -21.25 -7.19 1.38
N ASP A 82 -21.57 -7.56 2.61
CA ASP A 82 -21.44 -8.94 3.14
C ASP A 82 -20.01 -9.46 3.27
N LEU A 83 -19.00 -8.60 3.14
CA LEU A 83 -17.62 -8.91 3.49
C LEU A 83 -17.22 -8.27 4.82
N ASP A 84 -16.52 -9.05 5.63
CA ASP A 84 -15.83 -8.56 6.81
C ASP A 84 -14.66 -7.65 6.44
N ASP A 85 -14.26 -6.81 7.40
CA ASP A 85 -13.18 -5.84 7.25
C ASP A 85 -11.79 -6.47 7.46
N LEU A 86 -11.74 -7.59 8.19
CA LEU A 86 -10.54 -8.33 8.56
C LEU A 86 -10.81 -9.84 8.55
N TYR A 87 -9.87 -10.61 8.02
CA TYR A 87 -9.83 -12.07 8.10
C TYR A 87 -8.50 -12.50 8.70
N VAL A 88 -8.49 -13.60 9.45
CA VAL A 88 -7.30 -14.12 10.15
C VAL A 88 -7.06 -15.56 9.73
N ASP A 89 -5.81 -16.02 9.88
CA ASP A 89 -5.37 -17.39 9.56
C ASP A 89 -5.67 -17.82 8.10
N CYS A 90 -5.56 -16.88 7.16
CA CYS A 90 -5.82 -17.11 5.74
C CYS A 90 -4.57 -17.62 5.00
N ASP A 91 -4.77 -18.52 4.03
CA ASP A 91 -3.71 -18.95 3.13
C ASP A 91 -3.61 -18.07 1.85
N PRO A 92 -2.52 -18.19 1.08
CA PRO A 92 -2.36 -17.45 -0.18
C PRO A 92 -3.46 -17.63 -1.23
N ASP A 93 -4.12 -18.80 -1.27
CA ASP A 93 -5.16 -19.08 -2.25
C ASP A 93 -6.45 -18.35 -1.85
N GLU A 94 -6.75 -18.27 -0.55
CA GLU A 94 -7.83 -17.44 -0.01
C GLU A 94 -7.62 -15.94 -0.28
N VAL A 95 -6.37 -15.46 -0.18
CA VAL A 95 -6.02 -14.08 -0.55
C VAL A 95 -6.36 -13.81 -2.02
N TRP A 96 -6.04 -14.75 -2.92
CA TRP A 96 -6.35 -14.61 -4.34
C TRP A 96 -7.85 -14.68 -4.62
N ALA A 97 -8.56 -15.62 -3.99
CA ALA A 97 -10.01 -15.77 -4.12
C ALA A 97 -10.75 -14.50 -3.65
N LEU A 98 -10.35 -13.93 -2.51
CA LEU A 98 -10.96 -12.71 -2.01
C LEU A 98 -10.61 -11.50 -2.89
N SER A 99 -9.37 -11.42 -3.37
CA SER A 99 -8.94 -10.36 -4.30
C SER A 99 -9.76 -10.37 -5.59
N THR A 100 -9.94 -11.54 -6.20
CA THR A 100 -10.72 -11.70 -7.44
C THR A 100 -12.19 -11.38 -7.23
N TYR A 101 -12.79 -11.82 -6.12
CA TYR A 101 -14.16 -11.48 -5.77
C TYR A 101 -14.36 -9.97 -5.62
N VAL A 102 -13.48 -9.30 -4.87
CA VAL A 102 -13.56 -7.84 -4.63
C VAL A 102 -13.29 -7.06 -5.91
N ALA A 103 -12.29 -7.47 -6.68
CA ALA A 103 -11.96 -6.87 -7.97
C ALA A 103 -13.14 -6.95 -8.95
N SER A 104 -13.86 -8.09 -8.99
CA SER A 104 -15.07 -8.25 -9.82
C SER A 104 -16.15 -7.25 -9.43
N ARG A 105 -16.40 -7.09 -8.13
CA ARG A 105 -17.41 -6.15 -7.61
C ARG A 105 -17.03 -4.70 -7.83
N ALA A 106 -15.73 -4.39 -7.78
CA ALA A 106 -15.20 -3.07 -8.05
C ALA A 106 -15.09 -2.77 -9.56
N GLY A 107 -15.26 -3.77 -10.43
CA GLY A 107 -15.13 -3.65 -11.88
C GLY A 107 -13.69 -3.45 -12.35
N ALA A 108 -12.70 -3.99 -11.64
CA ALA A 108 -11.30 -3.93 -12.05
C ALA A 108 -11.06 -4.78 -13.32
N GLU A 109 -10.13 -4.31 -14.14
CA GLU A 109 -9.72 -4.95 -15.39
C GLU A 109 -8.61 -5.98 -15.14
N ALA A 110 -7.77 -5.76 -14.14
CA ALA A 110 -6.71 -6.66 -13.71
C ALA A 110 -6.44 -6.52 -12.20
N ILE A 111 -5.69 -7.47 -11.64
CA ILE A 111 -5.20 -7.42 -10.26
C ILE A 111 -3.68 -7.46 -10.28
N TYR A 112 -3.04 -6.56 -9.56
CA TYR A 112 -1.60 -6.56 -9.41
C TYR A 112 -1.21 -6.73 -7.94
N ARG A 113 -0.41 -7.77 -7.67
CA ARG A 113 0.20 -7.98 -6.37
C ARG A 113 1.46 -7.13 -6.30
N THR A 114 1.55 -6.22 -5.34
CA THR A 114 2.80 -5.53 -5.01
C THR A 114 3.43 -6.26 -3.82
N PRO A 115 4.33 -7.23 -4.06
CA PRO A 115 4.92 -8.02 -2.99
C PRO A 115 5.93 -7.20 -2.22
N SER A 116 5.97 -7.43 -0.91
CA SER A 116 7.06 -7.04 -0.04
C SER A 116 7.51 -8.22 0.82
N PRO A 117 8.65 -8.13 1.52
CA PRO A 117 9.12 -9.22 2.39
C PRO A 117 8.15 -9.62 3.51
N GLN A 118 7.19 -8.75 3.86
CA GLN A 118 6.33 -8.93 5.04
C GLN A 118 4.83 -8.84 4.74
N SER A 119 4.44 -8.35 3.56
CA SER A 119 3.04 -8.25 3.18
C SER A 119 2.85 -8.22 1.66
N TRP A 120 1.66 -8.58 1.21
CA TRP A 120 1.20 -8.34 -0.14
C TRP A 120 0.11 -7.28 -0.12
N VAL A 121 0.27 -6.23 -0.92
CA VAL A 121 -0.84 -5.31 -1.22
C VAL A 121 -1.41 -5.70 -2.58
N MET A 122 -2.70 -5.99 -2.61
CA MET A 122 -3.43 -6.38 -3.81
C MET A 122 -4.12 -5.14 -4.39
N LEU A 123 -3.70 -4.74 -5.58
CA LEU A 123 -4.24 -3.59 -6.28
C LEU A 123 -5.21 -4.05 -7.36
N GLY A 124 -6.39 -3.44 -7.43
CA GLY A 124 -7.24 -3.48 -8.62
C GLY A 124 -6.72 -2.45 -9.61
N LEU A 125 -6.73 -2.80 -10.88
CA LEU A 125 -6.28 -1.94 -11.97
C LEU A 125 -7.43 -1.59 -12.91
N TRP A 126 -7.41 -0.35 -13.40
CA TRP A 126 -8.33 0.20 -14.39
C TRP A 126 -7.57 1.00 -15.44
N ASN A 127 -8.14 1.14 -16.63
CA ASN A 127 -7.64 2.08 -17.63
C ASN A 127 -6.14 1.86 -17.94
N LEU A 128 -5.80 0.59 -18.15
CA LEU A 128 -4.45 0.15 -18.50
C LEU A 128 -4.07 0.73 -19.87
N ARG A 129 -2.93 1.41 -19.94
CA ARG A 129 -2.52 2.15 -21.14
C ARG A 129 -1.00 2.19 -21.29
N PRO A 130 -0.48 2.36 -22.52
CA PRO A 130 0.94 2.59 -22.72
C PRO A 130 1.39 3.86 -22.00
N GLY A 131 2.67 3.89 -21.66
CA GLY A 131 3.34 5.07 -21.13
C GLY A 131 3.26 6.25 -22.09
N GLY A 132 3.27 7.46 -21.55
CA GLY A 132 3.11 8.68 -22.33
C GLY A 132 3.75 9.88 -21.65
N PRO A 133 3.24 11.12 -21.84
CA PRO A 133 3.80 12.30 -21.17
C PRO A 133 3.63 12.26 -19.65
N GLU A 134 2.74 11.39 -19.14
CA GLU A 134 2.56 11.16 -17.73
C GLU A 134 3.69 10.31 -17.14
N GLN A 135 4.46 10.90 -16.23
CA GLN A 135 5.62 10.30 -15.60
C GLN A 135 5.42 10.19 -14.10
N PHE A 136 5.97 9.14 -13.49
CA PHE A 136 6.03 9.06 -12.04
C PHE A 136 6.90 10.19 -11.49
N THR A 137 6.33 10.96 -10.56
CA THR A 137 7.06 11.99 -9.82
C THR A 137 7.04 11.60 -8.35
N SER A 138 8.20 11.29 -7.78
CA SER A 138 8.32 11.05 -6.34
C SER A 138 7.79 12.26 -5.56
N GLY A 139 6.61 12.11 -4.96
CA GLY A 139 6.05 13.08 -4.01
C GLY A 139 6.74 12.99 -2.64
N SER A 140 6.50 14.01 -1.80
CA SER A 140 6.89 13.94 -0.39
C SER A 140 6.00 12.93 0.34
N PRO A 141 6.56 11.98 1.11
CA PRO A 141 5.77 11.05 1.91
C PRO A 141 5.12 11.71 3.13
N LYS A 142 5.41 12.99 3.40
CA LYS A 142 5.00 13.70 4.64
C LYS A 142 3.50 13.61 4.92
N HIS A 143 2.65 13.88 3.94
CA HIS A 143 1.21 13.88 4.17
C HIS A 143 0.69 12.51 4.60
N HIS A 144 1.15 11.44 3.92
CA HIS A 144 0.79 10.08 4.28
C HIS A 144 1.27 9.69 5.68
N VAL A 145 2.51 10.04 6.03
CA VAL A 145 3.04 9.74 7.37
C VAL A 145 2.26 10.46 8.47
N LEU A 146 1.95 11.75 8.27
CA LEU A 146 1.12 12.52 9.21
C LEU A 146 -0.29 11.93 9.34
N GLN A 147 -0.90 11.51 8.23
CA GLN A 147 -2.21 10.84 8.26
C GLN A 147 -2.16 9.53 9.07
N VAL A 148 -1.14 8.71 8.86
CA VAL A 148 -0.95 7.46 9.63
C VAL A 148 -0.84 7.76 11.12
N ILE A 149 -0.01 8.73 11.51
CA ILE A 149 0.18 9.10 12.92
C ILE A 149 -1.14 9.58 13.54
N GLY A 150 -1.86 10.47 12.82
CA GLY A 150 -3.17 10.93 13.25
C GLY A 150 -4.17 9.79 13.44
N ASN A 151 -4.19 8.81 12.54
CA ASN A 151 -5.08 7.65 12.67
C ASN A 151 -4.72 6.75 13.84
N LEU A 152 -3.43 6.54 14.11
CA LEU A 152 -2.97 5.74 15.24
C LEU A 152 -3.33 6.42 16.56
N LEU A 153 -3.13 7.74 16.66
CA LEU A 153 -3.49 8.52 17.86
C LEU A 153 -4.98 8.46 18.19
N HIS A 154 -5.85 8.34 17.18
CA HIS A 154 -7.30 8.30 17.35
C HIS A 154 -7.88 6.88 17.18
N HIS A 155 -7.04 5.84 17.18
CA HIS A 155 -7.52 4.47 17.03
C HIS A 155 -8.23 4.01 18.30
N PRO A 156 -9.50 3.53 18.22
CA PRO A 156 -10.31 3.26 19.41
C PRO A 156 -9.91 2.00 20.19
N ASN A 157 -9.20 1.06 19.54
CA ASN A 157 -8.77 -0.19 20.15
C ASN A 157 -7.24 -0.24 20.22
N PHE A 158 -6.70 -0.28 21.43
CA PHE A 158 -5.26 -0.30 21.70
C PHE A 158 -4.56 -1.57 21.18
N ASN A 159 -5.21 -2.74 21.27
CA ASN A 159 -4.62 -4.01 20.81
C ASN A 159 -4.54 -4.05 19.28
N GLU A 160 -5.61 -3.64 18.60
CA GLU A 160 -5.59 -3.51 17.13
C GLU A 160 -4.59 -2.44 16.67
N ARG A 161 -4.42 -1.37 17.46
CA ARG A 161 -3.42 -0.34 17.18
C ARG A 161 -1.99 -0.89 17.17
N GLN A 162 -1.67 -1.90 18.00
CA GLN A 162 -0.35 -2.54 17.96
C GLN A 162 -0.10 -3.20 16.60
N VAL A 163 -1.08 -3.92 16.07
CA VAL A 163 -0.98 -4.55 14.75
C VAL A 163 -0.78 -3.49 13.66
N LEU A 164 -1.49 -2.36 13.77
CA LEU A 164 -1.35 -1.25 12.83
C LEU A 164 0.02 -0.56 12.93
N LEU A 165 0.51 -0.30 14.14
CA LEU A 165 1.83 0.30 14.37
C LEU A 165 2.94 -0.53 13.71
N ASP A 166 2.89 -1.85 13.86
CA ASP A 166 3.85 -2.77 13.24
C ASP A 166 3.75 -2.74 11.71
N ASN A 167 2.53 -2.84 11.17
CA ASN A 167 2.28 -2.75 9.73
C ASN A 167 2.79 -1.43 9.11
N TYR A 168 2.63 -0.30 9.80
CA TYR A 168 3.12 0.99 9.30
C TYR A 168 4.62 1.17 9.45
N ALA A 169 5.23 0.66 10.52
CA ALA A 169 6.68 0.66 10.65
C ALA A 169 7.32 0.00 9.42
N GLU A 170 6.76 -1.12 8.98
CA GLU A 170 7.28 -1.84 7.82
C GLU A 170 6.98 -1.16 6.50
N SER A 171 5.78 -0.62 6.36
CA SER A 171 5.42 0.17 5.18
C SER A 171 6.41 1.34 4.99
N PHE A 172 6.78 2.04 6.08
CA PHE A 172 7.74 3.15 6.01
C PHE A 172 9.18 2.69 5.73
N LEU A 173 9.61 1.52 6.23
CA LEU A 173 10.93 0.97 5.88
C LEU A 173 11.02 0.59 4.40
N GLN A 174 9.95 0.00 3.85
CA GLN A 174 9.88 -0.35 2.44
C GLN A 174 9.87 0.90 1.57
N MET A 175 9.06 1.90 1.92
CA MET A 175 9.09 3.21 1.28
C MET A 175 10.51 3.78 1.27
N ALA A 176 11.21 3.79 2.42
CA ALA A 176 12.57 4.30 2.51
C ALA A 176 13.63 3.50 1.73
N SER A 177 13.33 2.24 1.41
CA SER A 177 14.19 1.36 0.63
C SER A 177 13.99 1.54 -0.88
N HIS A 178 12.91 2.20 -1.29
CA HIS A 178 12.76 2.66 -2.66
C HIS A 178 13.59 3.93 -2.89
N PRO A 179 14.30 4.05 -4.03
CA PRO A 179 15.05 5.24 -4.37
C PRO A 179 14.10 6.40 -4.70
N TYR A 180 13.58 7.08 -3.68
CA TYR A 180 13.04 8.41 -3.88
C TYR A 180 14.17 9.32 -4.37
N LYS A 181 13.87 10.19 -5.35
CA LYS A 181 14.83 11.21 -5.83
C LYS A 181 15.31 12.16 -4.72
N GLN A 182 14.69 12.16 -3.54
CA GLN A 182 15.04 13.00 -2.39
C GLN A 182 15.54 12.17 -1.21
N SER A 183 16.87 12.12 -1.04
CA SER A 183 17.56 11.31 -0.03
C SER A 183 17.15 11.59 1.42
N ARG A 184 16.69 12.81 1.74
CA ARG A 184 16.33 13.21 3.10
C ARG A 184 15.12 12.44 3.67
N PHE A 185 14.11 12.16 2.84
CA PHE A 185 12.92 11.47 3.31
C PHE A 185 13.20 10.00 3.64
N ASN A 186 14.16 9.36 2.96
CA ASN A 186 14.53 7.98 3.25
C ASN A 186 15.10 7.83 4.67
N ILE A 187 15.90 8.81 5.11
CA ILE A 187 16.46 8.82 6.46
C ILE A 187 15.34 8.98 7.49
N VAL A 188 14.44 9.94 7.27
CA VAL A 188 13.33 10.23 8.19
C VAL A 188 12.34 9.07 8.25
N LEU A 189 12.00 8.46 7.12
CA LEU A 189 11.13 7.27 7.07
C LEU A 189 11.73 6.09 7.85
N LYS A 190 13.05 5.84 7.70
CA LYS A 190 13.75 4.81 8.49
C LYS A 190 13.70 5.11 9.99
N ASP A 191 13.91 6.38 10.38
CA ASP A 191 13.81 6.78 11.78
C ASP A 191 12.39 6.62 12.33
N THR A 192 11.38 7.00 11.54
CA THR A 192 9.95 6.88 11.88
C THR A 192 9.58 5.43 12.13
N ALA A 193 9.96 4.53 11.22
CA ALA A 193 9.72 3.11 11.38
C ALA A 193 10.37 2.52 12.63
N ARG A 194 11.63 2.91 12.89
CA ARG A 194 12.34 2.50 14.12
C ARG A 194 11.60 2.99 15.36
N ARG A 195 11.13 4.24 15.37
CA ARG A 195 10.35 4.79 16.49
C ARG A 195 9.05 4.02 16.68
N PHE A 196 8.31 3.73 15.60
CA PHE A 196 7.08 2.92 15.70
C PHE A 196 7.34 1.56 16.34
N ARG A 197 8.41 0.85 15.94
CA ARG A 197 8.80 -0.42 16.58
C ARG A 197 9.18 -0.27 18.05
N ASN A 198 9.84 0.84 18.43
CA ASN A 198 10.14 1.10 19.83
C ASN A 198 8.87 1.35 20.64
N LEU A 199 7.88 2.05 20.06
CA LEU A 199 6.59 2.29 20.70
C LEU A 199 5.81 0.99 20.92
N LEU A 200 5.89 0.02 20.00
CA LEU A 200 5.32 -1.33 20.20
C LEU A 200 5.87 -2.05 21.44
N ALA A 201 7.13 -1.80 21.78
CA ALA A 201 7.73 -2.39 22.97
C ALA A 201 7.21 -1.74 24.27
N LEU A 202 6.62 -0.55 24.19
CA LEU A 202 5.96 0.11 25.29
C LEU A 202 4.56 -0.49 25.42
N GLY A 203 4.33 -1.27 26.46
CA GLY A 203 3.01 -1.86 26.77
C GLY A 203 2.01 -0.85 27.36
N ASP A 204 2.26 0.45 27.19
CA ASP A 204 1.50 1.54 27.79
C ASP A 204 0.92 2.48 26.72
N GLU A 205 -0.37 2.79 26.83
CA GLU A 205 -1.08 3.59 25.84
C GLU A 205 -0.72 5.07 25.86
N GLU A 206 -0.44 5.62 27.04
CA GLU A 206 -0.12 7.03 27.21
C GLU A 206 1.28 7.34 26.67
N GLU A 207 2.27 6.50 27.01
CA GLU A 207 3.63 6.60 26.49
C GLU A 207 3.68 6.44 24.96
N GLN A 208 2.88 5.50 24.41
CA GLN A 208 2.75 5.36 22.95
C GLN A 208 2.17 6.62 22.30
N ASN A 209 1.15 7.23 22.91
CA ASN A 209 0.53 8.44 22.38
C ASN A 209 1.49 9.63 22.42
N GLU A 210 2.29 9.77 23.49
CA GLU A 210 3.33 10.80 23.58
C GLU A 210 4.37 10.62 22.49
N GLY A 211 4.92 9.41 22.33
CA GLY A 211 5.89 9.13 21.29
C GLY A 211 5.36 9.32 19.87
N LEU A 212 4.09 9.01 19.60
CA LEU A 212 3.44 9.32 18.32
C LEU A 212 3.37 10.83 18.05
N ARG A 213 3.05 11.66 19.05
CA ARG A 213 3.02 13.13 18.91
C ARG A 213 4.41 13.73 18.69
N GLU A 214 5.46 13.14 19.27
CA GLU A 214 6.85 13.55 19.00
C GLU A 214 7.23 13.27 17.54
N VAL A 215 6.83 12.11 17.01
CA VAL A 215 7.04 11.77 15.60
C VAL A 215 6.27 12.72 14.70
N GLU A 216 5.01 13.03 15.03
CA GLU A 216 4.19 14.01 14.30
C GLU A 216 4.88 15.39 14.23
N THR A 217 5.38 15.86 15.37
CA THR A 217 6.10 17.14 15.48
C THR A 217 7.34 17.16 14.57
N THR A 218 8.10 16.06 14.57
CA THR A 218 9.29 15.91 13.70
C THR A 218 8.90 16.02 12.23
N TRP A 219 7.83 15.34 11.80
CA TRP A 219 7.37 15.39 10.41
C TRP A 219 6.84 16.75 9.99
N ASN A 220 6.16 17.46 10.88
CA ASN A 220 5.66 18.81 10.61
C ASN A 220 6.80 19.81 10.31
N GLN A 221 7.98 19.64 10.90
CA GLN A 221 9.16 20.50 10.70
C GLN A 221 9.92 20.22 9.41
N ILE A 222 9.64 19.12 8.69
CA ILE A 222 10.33 18.80 7.44
C ILE A 222 9.65 19.52 6.27
N GLU A 223 10.36 20.44 5.63
CA GLU A 223 9.92 21.16 4.42
C GLU A 223 9.92 20.25 3.19
#